data_AF-A0A523TZP4-F1
#
_entry.id   AF-A0A523TZP4-F1
#
_cell.length_a   1.000
_cell.length_b   1.000
_cell.length_c   1.000
_cell.angle_alpha   90.00
_cell.angle_beta   90.00
_cell.angle_gamma   90.00
#
_symmetry.space_group_name_H-M   'P 1'
#
loop_
_entity.id
_entity.type
_entity.pdbx_description
1 polymer ?
#
loop_
_entity_poly.entity_id
_entity_poly.type
_entity_poly.pdbx_seq_one_letter_code
_entity_poly.pdbx_strand_id
1 'polypeptide(L)'
;MKHKFPVILVKSGLLILFLAVAMTLPLTGCSKKDKPSRGVAAPTGTPGGGGTGGGGGGGGGGNPGDADALDLTWGVRENASQADMEFMANRIKTFAGGFWNGTEGQGYLRNQTLVNNSLSGDVIVKSIKGPLGSPLASCSSGAGGWQITLSSGKLIMHGFLHELGHAWVGPFHGEEYNCVNGAAGICIMGRSGAGGEEGLSKWCDPENCVASQQCWTRILSSHAGWTHPGPGGTVPACNVTIQ
;
A
#
# COMPACT_ATOMS: atom_id res chain seq x y z
N MET A 1 -52.27 -26.77 5.62
CA MET A 1 -52.62 -25.35 5.44
C MET A 1 -51.84 -24.83 4.22
N LYS A 2 -52.55 -24.40 3.18
CA LYS A 2 -51.97 -24.06 1.86
C LYS A 2 -51.66 -22.56 1.83
N HIS A 3 -50.38 -22.19 1.90
CA HIS A 3 -49.94 -20.80 1.74
C HIS A 3 -49.86 -20.46 0.24
N LYS A 4 -50.63 -19.44 -0.16
CA LYS A 4 -50.59 -18.83 -1.50
C LYS A 4 -49.47 -17.80 -1.54
N PHE A 5 -48.55 -17.94 -2.48
CA PHE A 5 -47.56 -16.90 -2.80
C PHE A 5 -48.17 -15.84 -3.73
N PRO A 6 -47.88 -14.54 -3.53
CA PRO A 6 -48.29 -13.50 -4.46
C PRO A 6 -47.41 -13.48 -5.70
N VAL A 7 -48.08 -13.39 -6.85
CA VAL A 7 -47.54 -13.16 -8.19
C VAL A 7 -47.03 -11.72 -8.27
N ILE A 8 -45.72 -11.53 -8.51
CA ILE A 8 -45.14 -10.21 -8.82
C ILE A 8 -45.07 -10.06 -10.33
N LEU A 9 -45.79 -9.03 -10.79
CA LEU A 9 -45.98 -8.63 -12.18
C LEU A 9 -44.68 -8.04 -12.76
N VAL A 10 -44.32 -8.55 -13.94
CA VAL A 10 -43.20 -8.14 -14.78
C VAL A 10 -43.37 -6.70 -15.27
N LYS A 11 -42.37 -5.83 -15.04
CA LYS A 11 -42.17 -4.58 -15.78
C LYS A 11 -40.82 -4.61 -16.49
N SER A 12 -40.75 -5.45 -17.51
CA SER A 12 -39.76 -5.37 -18.59
C SER A 12 -40.20 -4.28 -19.56
N GLY A 13 -39.45 -3.20 -19.68
CA GLY A 13 -39.68 -2.23 -20.75
C GLY A 13 -39.38 -0.78 -20.41
N LEU A 14 -38.14 -0.46 -20.01
CA LEU A 14 -37.62 0.91 -20.15
C LEU A 14 -36.09 1.02 -19.96
N LEU A 15 -35.29 0.10 -20.51
CA LEU A 15 -33.82 0.21 -20.43
C LEU A 15 -33.10 -0.19 -21.73
N ILE A 16 -33.73 0.11 -22.88
CA ILE A 16 -33.15 -0.07 -24.23
C ILE A 16 -32.89 1.30 -24.90
N LEU A 17 -33.05 2.42 -24.18
CA LEU A 17 -32.94 3.78 -24.75
C LEU A 17 -31.68 4.56 -24.34
N PHE A 18 -30.65 3.91 -23.80
CA PHE A 18 -29.35 4.56 -23.54
C PHE A 18 -28.17 3.97 -24.31
N LEU A 19 -28.40 2.95 -25.17
CA LEU A 19 -27.34 2.29 -25.94
C LEU A 19 -27.10 2.88 -27.35
N ALA A 20 -27.72 4.01 -27.69
CA ALA A 20 -27.76 4.54 -29.07
C ALA A 20 -27.09 5.93 -29.27
N VAL A 21 -26.34 6.46 -28.31
CA VAL A 21 -25.68 7.79 -28.42
C VAL A 21 -24.20 7.70 -28.01
N ALA A 22 -23.44 6.83 -28.67
CA ALA A 22 -21.96 6.81 -28.53
C ALA A 22 -21.25 6.41 -29.84
N MET A 23 -21.85 6.72 -30.99
CA MET A 23 -21.16 6.69 -32.28
C MET A 23 -21.22 8.09 -32.87
N THR A 24 -20.12 8.83 -32.75
CA THR A 24 -19.58 9.80 -33.74
C THR A 24 -18.69 10.81 -33.02
N LEU A 25 -17.37 10.61 -32.99
CA LEU A 25 -16.41 11.71 -33.10
C LEU A 25 -15.13 11.20 -33.81
N PRO A 26 -14.55 12.02 -34.71
CA PRO A 26 -13.65 11.59 -35.77
C PRO A 26 -12.19 11.39 -35.32
N LEU A 27 -11.57 10.39 -35.96
CA LEU A 27 -10.11 10.22 -36.04
C LEU A 27 -9.49 11.44 -36.74
N THR A 28 -8.88 12.34 -35.98
CA THR A 28 -7.92 13.31 -36.51
C THR A 28 -6.51 12.86 -36.17
N GLY A 29 -5.81 12.41 -37.20
CA GLY A 29 -4.38 12.15 -37.15
C GLY A 29 -3.58 13.45 -37.01
N CYS A 30 -2.54 13.38 -36.18
CA CYS A 30 -1.37 14.24 -36.31
C CYS A 30 -0.13 13.33 -36.30
N SER A 31 0.28 12.96 -37.51
CA SER A 31 1.59 12.40 -37.79
C SER A 31 2.64 13.50 -37.59
N LYS A 32 3.49 13.36 -36.57
CA LYS A 32 4.78 14.05 -36.53
C LYS A 32 5.88 13.02 -36.73
N LYS A 33 6.45 13.08 -37.94
CA LYS A 33 7.75 12.54 -38.31
C LYS A 33 8.81 13.28 -37.50
N ASP A 34 9.50 12.58 -36.60
CA ASP A 34 10.83 12.99 -36.17
C ASP A 34 11.86 11.97 -36.66
N LYS A 35 12.90 12.53 -37.28
CA LYS A 35 13.99 11.82 -37.96
C LYS A 35 14.88 11.08 -36.96
N PRO A 36 15.48 9.95 -37.37
CA PRO A 36 16.51 9.26 -36.61
C PRO A 36 17.87 9.95 -36.82
N SER A 37 18.47 10.50 -35.76
CA SER A 37 19.90 10.81 -35.74
C SER A 37 20.67 9.67 -35.09
N ARG A 38 21.44 8.98 -35.92
CA ARG A 38 22.53 8.07 -35.53
C ARG A 38 23.58 8.84 -34.75
N GLY A 39 24.00 8.29 -33.61
CA GLY A 39 25.21 8.68 -32.89
C GLY A 39 25.82 7.44 -32.26
N VAL A 40 26.79 6.87 -32.97
CA VAL A 40 27.60 5.70 -32.61
C VAL A 40 28.61 6.11 -31.55
N ALA A 41 28.67 5.39 -30.43
CA ALA A 41 29.89 5.15 -29.68
C ALA A 41 29.72 3.90 -28.80
N ALA A 42 30.35 2.81 -29.25
CA ALA A 42 30.58 1.62 -28.45
C ALA A 42 31.72 1.87 -27.45
N PRO A 43 31.61 1.33 -26.23
CA PRO A 43 32.75 0.71 -25.58
C PRO A 43 32.49 -0.78 -25.42
N THR A 44 33.33 -1.55 -26.07
CA THR A 44 33.63 -2.95 -25.79
C THR A 44 34.00 -3.13 -24.31
N GLY A 45 33.18 -3.86 -23.56
CA GLY A 45 33.49 -4.39 -22.24
C GLY A 45 33.19 -5.88 -22.20
N THR A 46 34.22 -6.66 -21.91
CA THR A 46 34.30 -8.13 -21.83
C THR A 46 33.22 -8.78 -20.94
N PRO A 47 32.65 -9.95 -21.29
CA PRO A 47 31.83 -10.72 -20.37
C PRO A 47 32.72 -11.53 -19.42
N GLY A 48 32.68 -11.22 -18.13
CA GLY A 48 33.42 -11.94 -17.11
C GLY A 48 32.64 -12.05 -15.80
N GLY A 49 32.41 -13.29 -15.37
CA GLY A 49 32.16 -13.63 -13.97
C GLY A 49 30.69 -13.79 -13.58
N GLY A 50 30.25 -15.05 -13.45
CA GLY A 50 29.11 -15.38 -12.61
C GLY A 50 29.42 -14.99 -11.16
N GLY A 51 28.58 -14.14 -10.58
CA GLY A 51 28.64 -13.73 -9.19
C GLY A 51 27.27 -13.91 -8.54
N THR A 52 27.19 -14.84 -7.61
CA THR A 52 26.13 -14.92 -6.60
C THR A 52 26.28 -13.72 -5.66
N GLY A 53 25.69 -12.58 -6.05
CA GLY A 53 25.71 -11.36 -5.26
C GLY A 53 24.64 -11.39 -4.17
N GLY A 54 25.04 -11.72 -2.95
CA GLY A 54 24.24 -11.45 -1.74
C GLY A 54 24.02 -9.94 -1.60
N GLY A 55 22.79 -9.49 -1.84
CA GLY A 55 22.37 -8.10 -1.70
C GLY A 55 22.16 -7.69 -0.24
N GLY A 56 23.23 -7.70 0.56
CA GLY A 56 23.26 -7.09 1.89
C GLY A 56 23.47 -5.58 1.79
N GLY A 57 22.50 -4.86 1.24
CA GLY A 57 22.53 -3.39 1.17
C GLY A 57 22.23 -2.76 2.53
N GLY A 58 23.21 -2.75 3.43
CA GLY A 58 23.19 -1.99 4.68
C GLY A 58 23.36 -0.50 4.41
N GLY A 59 22.28 0.18 4.02
CA GLY A 59 22.22 1.64 4.06
C GLY A 59 22.16 2.09 5.52
N GLY A 60 23.05 3.00 5.92
CA GLY A 60 23.10 3.55 7.28
C GLY A 60 21.75 4.15 7.68
N GLY A 61 20.95 3.37 8.41
CA GLY A 61 19.70 3.82 8.97
C GLY A 61 19.93 4.68 10.21
N GLY A 62 18.98 5.58 10.50
CA GLY A 62 18.96 6.27 11.79
C GLY A 62 18.90 5.28 12.96
N ASN A 63 19.44 5.67 14.12
CA ASN A 63 19.23 4.91 15.35
C ASN A 63 17.75 5.06 15.76
N PRO A 64 16.95 3.98 15.81
CA PRO A 64 15.55 4.06 16.20
C PRO A 64 15.37 4.43 17.69
N GLY A 65 16.42 4.38 18.51
CA GLY A 65 16.31 4.60 19.96
C GLY A 65 15.36 3.59 20.58
N ASP A 66 14.35 4.07 21.31
CA ASP A 66 13.33 3.26 21.97
C ASP A 66 12.05 3.06 21.12
N ALA A 67 12.10 3.35 19.81
CA ALA A 67 10.95 3.13 18.92
C ALA A 67 10.57 1.64 18.80
N ASP A 68 9.27 1.38 18.68
CA ASP A 68 8.73 0.03 18.57
C ASP A 68 9.06 -0.60 17.21
N ALA A 69 9.78 -1.72 17.26
CA ALA A 69 10.14 -2.48 16.08
C ALA A 69 9.01 -3.44 15.68
N LEU A 70 8.64 -3.42 14.40
CA LEU A 70 7.69 -4.36 13.81
C LEU A 70 8.36 -5.20 12.73
N ASP A 71 8.35 -6.52 12.93
CA ASP A 71 8.87 -7.52 12.01
C ASP A 71 7.68 -8.26 11.36
N LEU A 72 7.57 -8.24 10.03
CA LEU A 72 6.45 -8.85 9.30
C LEU A 72 6.93 -9.88 8.28
N THR A 73 6.10 -10.90 8.09
CA THR A 73 6.23 -11.87 6.99
C THR A 73 5.26 -11.53 5.86
N TRP A 74 5.80 -11.44 4.65
CA TRP A 74 5.11 -11.06 3.43
C TRP A 74 5.06 -12.28 2.51
N GLY A 75 3.86 -12.75 2.16
CA GLY A 75 3.65 -13.81 1.17
C GLY A 75 3.29 -13.23 -0.19
N VAL A 76 4.06 -13.55 -1.23
CA VAL A 76 3.69 -13.27 -2.62
C VAL A 76 2.95 -14.47 -3.16
N ARG A 77 1.67 -14.30 -3.51
CA ARG A 77 0.80 -15.41 -3.91
C ARG A 77 1.22 -16.08 -5.23
N GLU A 78 1.81 -15.30 -6.14
CA GLU A 78 2.29 -15.79 -7.43
C GLU A 78 3.74 -16.29 -7.33
N ASN A 79 4.13 -17.16 -8.26
CA ASN A 79 5.54 -17.52 -8.45
C ASN A 79 6.24 -16.42 -9.24
N ALA A 80 6.79 -15.44 -8.53
CA ALA A 80 7.39 -14.24 -9.11
C ALA A 80 8.87 -14.47 -9.49
N SER A 81 9.37 -13.67 -10.44
CA SER A 81 10.79 -13.67 -10.77
C SER A 81 11.62 -12.99 -9.66
N GLN A 82 12.93 -13.28 -9.60
CA GLN A 82 13.83 -12.61 -8.65
C GLN A 82 13.77 -11.08 -8.75
N ALA A 83 13.70 -10.55 -9.98
CA ALA A 83 13.60 -9.11 -10.21
C ALA A 83 12.28 -8.51 -9.68
N ASP A 84 11.19 -9.27 -9.72
CA ASP A 84 9.92 -8.84 -9.15
C ASP A 84 9.97 -8.87 -7.62
N MET A 85 10.60 -9.90 -7.03
CA MET A 85 10.82 -9.99 -5.59
C MET A 85 11.68 -8.82 -5.07
N GLU A 86 12.74 -8.45 -5.79
CA GLU A 86 13.56 -7.27 -5.46
C GLU A 86 12.79 -5.95 -5.59
N PHE A 87 11.93 -5.83 -6.61
CA PHE A 87 11.01 -4.70 -6.72
C PHE A 87 10.10 -4.61 -5.49
N MET A 88 9.50 -5.72 -5.06
CA MET A 88 8.63 -5.75 -3.88
C MET A 88 9.40 -5.48 -2.59
N ALA A 89 10.63 -5.98 -2.45
CA ALA A 89 11.50 -5.67 -1.32
C ALA A 89 11.80 -4.17 -1.23
N ASN A 90 12.07 -3.50 -2.36
CA ASN A 90 12.22 -2.05 -2.38
C ASN A 90 10.92 -1.32 -2.03
N ARG A 91 9.77 -1.87 -2.43
CA ARG A 91 8.47 -1.32 -2.05
C ARG A 91 8.22 -1.38 -0.54
N ILE A 92 8.56 -2.50 0.10
CA ILE A 92 8.48 -2.66 1.56
C ILE A 92 9.34 -1.60 2.27
N LYS A 93 10.52 -1.27 1.74
CA LYS A 93 11.35 -0.19 2.28
C LYS A 93 10.68 1.18 2.15
N THR A 94 9.95 1.44 1.06
CA THR A 94 9.14 2.67 0.96
C THR A 94 8.04 2.70 2.01
N PHE A 95 7.34 1.58 2.22
CA PHE A 95 6.33 1.46 3.28
C PHE A 95 6.92 1.68 4.67
N ALA A 96 8.13 1.20 4.94
CA ALA A 96 8.84 1.42 6.19
C ALA A 96 9.08 2.91 6.47
N GLY A 97 9.49 3.68 5.46
CA GLY A 97 9.62 5.14 5.58
C GLY A 97 8.28 5.82 5.87
N GLY A 98 7.21 5.36 5.22
CA GLY A 98 5.85 5.80 5.51
C GLY A 98 5.40 5.55 6.93
N PHE A 99 5.67 4.35 7.43
CA PHE A 99 5.30 3.94 8.78
C PHE A 99 6.06 4.75 9.84
N TRP A 100 7.37 4.93 9.65
CA TRP A 100 8.20 5.80 10.50
C TRP A 100 7.68 7.23 10.54
N ASN A 101 7.44 7.83 9.37
CA ASN A 101 6.94 9.20 9.28
C ASN A 101 5.54 9.32 9.87
N GLY A 102 4.66 8.36 9.57
CA GLY A 102 3.30 8.33 10.08
C GLY A 102 3.29 8.28 11.60
N THR A 103 4.06 7.38 12.21
CA THR A 103 4.20 7.20 13.66
C THR A 103 5.12 8.21 14.34
N GLU A 104 5.56 9.24 13.62
CA GLU A 104 6.40 10.33 14.14
C GLU A 104 7.69 9.84 14.81
N GLY A 105 8.27 8.77 14.26
CA GLY A 105 9.52 8.19 14.75
C GLY A 105 9.39 7.26 15.94
N GLN A 106 8.18 6.79 16.25
CA GLN A 106 7.93 5.94 17.43
C GLN A 106 7.67 4.48 17.07
N GLY A 107 7.38 4.17 15.80
CA GLY A 107 7.29 2.82 15.27
C GLY A 107 8.06 2.67 13.96
N TYR A 108 8.67 1.50 13.71
CA TYR A 108 9.41 1.25 12.48
C TYR A 108 9.34 -0.21 12.02
N LEU A 109 9.49 -0.43 10.70
CA LEU A 109 9.64 -1.77 10.15
C LEU A 109 11.12 -2.15 10.16
N ARG A 110 11.49 -3.20 10.90
CA ARG A 110 12.89 -3.58 11.12
C ARG A 110 13.35 -4.71 10.20
N ASN A 111 12.95 -5.95 10.49
CA ASN A 111 13.33 -7.13 9.73
C ASN A 111 12.09 -7.75 9.09
N GLN A 112 12.04 -7.71 7.77
CA GLN A 112 10.92 -8.17 6.98
C GLN A 112 11.32 -9.44 6.22
N THR A 113 10.45 -10.44 6.23
CA THR A 113 10.64 -11.66 5.42
C THR A 113 9.70 -11.60 4.22
N LEU A 114 10.20 -11.81 3.01
CA LEU A 114 9.42 -11.81 1.78
C LEU A 114 9.53 -13.16 1.10
N VAL A 115 8.45 -13.94 1.14
CA VAL A 115 8.39 -15.34 0.68
C VAL A 115 7.68 -15.43 -0.66
N ASN A 116 8.35 -15.99 -1.67
CA ASN A 116 7.77 -16.23 -2.98
C ASN A 116 6.77 -17.39 -2.98
N ASN A 117 5.74 -17.34 -3.84
CA ASN A 117 4.72 -18.38 -3.98
C ASN A 117 4.10 -18.87 -2.65
N SER A 118 3.77 -17.92 -1.76
CA SER A 118 3.24 -18.18 -0.42
C SER A 118 1.87 -17.52 -0.22
N LEU A 119 0.97 -18.26 0.44
CA LEU A 119 -0.34 -17.78 0.92
C LEU A 119 -0.33 -17.50 2.43
N SER A 120 0.84 -17.56 3.07
CA SER A 120 1.02 -17.38 4.50
C SER A 120 1.87 -16.14 4.78
N GLY A 121 1.62 -15.52 5.93
CA GLY A 121 2.26 -14.29 6.37
C GLY A 121 1.27 -13.31 6.96
N ASP A 122 1.80 -12.26 7.58
CA ASP A 122 1.05 -11.13 8.10
C ASP A 122 0.50 -10.27 6.96
N VAL A 123 1.20 -10.24 5.82
CA VAL A 123 0.80 -9.52 4.61
C VAL A 123 0.84 -10.42 3.38
N ILE A 124 -0.25 -10.49 2.62
CA ILE A 124 -0.35 -11.26 1.37
C ILE A 124 -0.44 -10.31 0.17
N VAL A 125 0.52 -10.40 -0.74
CA VAL A 125 0.54 -9.65 -2.02
C VAL A 125 -0.02 -10.55 -3.11
N LYS A 126 -1.20 -10.22 -3.65
CA LYS A 126 -1.87 -11.05 -4.67
C LYS A 126 -1.09 -11.12 -5.99
N SER A 127 -0.45 -10.02 -6.40
CA SER A 127 0.43 -9.95 -7.57
C SER A 127 1.42 -8.80 -7.41
N ILE A 128 2.67 -8.93 -7.83
CA ILE A 128 3.65 -7.85 -7.67
C ILE A 128 3.40 -6.74 -8.70
N LYS A 129 3.18 -7.12 -9.96
CA LYS A 129 3.02 -6.18 -11.10
C LYS A 129 1.63 -6.23 -11.75
N GLY A 130 0.71 -7.04 -11.23
CA GLY A 130 -0.67 -7.12 -11.71
C GLY A 130 -1.47 -5.81 -11.53
N PRO A 131 -2.67 -5.73 -12.13
CA PRO A 131 -3.56 -4.59 -11.97
C PRO A 131 -3.97 -4.39 -10.51
N LEU A 132 -4.30 -3.15 -10.16
CA LEU A 132 -4.93 -2.86 -8.88
C LEU A 132 -6.32 -3.50 -8.83
N GLY A 133 -6.61 -4.23 -7.75
CA GLY A 133 -7.88 -4.94 -7.56
C GLY A 133 -8.91 -4.10 -6.81
N SER A 134 -10.10 -4.69 -6.61
CA SER A 134 -11.13 -4.16 -5.70
C SER A 134 -11.49 -5.26 -4.69
N PRO A 135 -11.29 -5.03 -3.37
CA PRO A 135 -10.69 -3.84 -2.78
C PRO A 135 -9.18 -3.74 -3.09
N LEU A 136 -8.63 -2.53 -2.94
CA LEU A 136 -7.21 -2.24 -3.19
C LEU A 136 -6.30 -2.93 -2.17
N ALA A 137 -6.71 -2.88 -0.91
CA ALA A 137 -6.17 -3.62 0.22
C ALA A 137 -7.31 -3.98 1.18
N SER A 138 -7.06 -4.91 2.10
CA SER A 138 -8.01 -5.27 3.14
C SER A 138 -7.30 -5.92 4.32
N CYS A 139 -7.71 -5.61 5.53
CA CYS A 139 -7.33 -6.30 6.75
C CYS A 139 -8.41 -7.30 7.17
N SER A 140 -8.00 -8.49 7.59
CA SER A 140 -8.86 -9.44 8.30
C SER A 140 -8.32 -9.64 9.71
N SER A 141 -9.21 -9.79 10.70
CA SER A 141 -8.86 -10.08 12.09
C SER A 141 -9.71 -11.23 12.62
N GLY A 142 -9.13 -12.11 13.43
CA GLY A 142 -9.80 -13.26 14.02
C GLY A 142 -9.00 -13.88 15.16
N ALA A 143 -9.43 -15.05 15.65
CA ALA A 143 -8.79 -15.73 16.78
C ALA A 143 -7.31 -16.11 16.54
N GLY A 144 -6.88 -16.17 15.28
CA GLY A 144 -5.49 -16.44 14.88
C GLY A 144 -4.62 -15.20 14.63
N GLY A 145 -5.10 -14.00 14.97
CA GLY A 145 -4.42 -12.73 14.70
C GLY A 145 -5.04 -11.96 13.54
N TRP A 146 -4.22 -11.16 12.87
CA TRP A 146 -4.63 -10.35 11.72
C TRP A 146 -3.84 -10.73 10.48
N GLN A 147 -4.41 -10.47 9.31
CA GLN A 147 -3.72 -10.60 8.04
C GLN A 147 -4.17 -9.49 7.09
N ILE A 148 -3.19 -8.82 6.50
CA ILE A 148 -3.38 -7.79 5.48
C ILE A 148 -3.29 -8.47 4.11
N THR A 149 -4.16 -8.08 3.18
CA THR A 149 -4.09 -8.50 1.79
C THR A 149 -3.96 -7.28 0.89
N LEU A 150 -2.92 -7.24 0.07
CA LEU A 150 -2.70 -6.21 -0.94
C LEU A 150 -3.08 -6.78 -2.31
N SER A 151 -3.87 -6.03 -3.07
CA SER A 151 -4.23 -6.45 -4.44
C SER A 151 -3.03 -6.46 -5.38
N SER A 152 -2.06 -5.57 -5.17
CA SER A 152 -0.85 -5.46 -5.98
C SER A 152 0.34 -4.91 -5.19
N GLY A 153 1.57 -5.29 -5.56
CA GLY A 153 2.80 -4.63 -5.10
C GLY A 153 2.96 -3.19 -5.61
N LYS A 154 2.16 -2.80 -6.61
CA LYS A 154 2.06 -1.41 -7.10
C LYS A 154 1.20 -0.50 -6.22
N LEU A 155 0.59 -1.03 -5.16
CA LEU A 155 -0.26 -0.25 -4.27
C LEU A 155 0.53 0.91 -3.65
N ILE A 156 -0.12 2.07 -3.55
CA ILE A 156 0.42 3.23 -2.85
C ILE A 156 0.55 2.95 -1.34
N MET A 157 1.50 3.60 -0.71
CA MET A 157 1.85 3.40 0.70
C MET A 157 0.67 3.61 1.64
N HIS A 158 -0.19 4.58 1.33
CA HIS A 158 -1.41 4.85 2.08
C HIS A 158 -2.27 3.60 2.28
N GLY A 159 -2.47 2.79 1.24
CA GLY A 159 -3.30 1.59 1.32
C GLY A 159 -2.71 0.55 2.27
N PHE A 160 -1.39 0.32 2.25
CA PHE A 160 -0.76 -0.59 3.22
C PHE A 160 -0.86 -0.06 4.64
N LEU A 161 -0.53 1.22 4.88
CA LEU A 161 -0.57 1.80 6.22
C LEU A 161 -1.99 1.85 6.79
N HIS A 162 -3.01 2.04 5.95
CA HIS A 162 -4.42 1.98 6.34
C HIS A 162 -4.75 0.61 6.94
N GLU A 163 -4.43 -0.46 6.21
CA GLU A 163 -4.68 -1.82 6.69
C GLU A 163 -3.80 -2.17 7.89
N LEU A 164 -2.57 -1.66 7.93
CA LEU A 164 -1.69 -1.83 9.08
C LEU A 164 -2.25 -1.16 10.33
N GLY A 165 -2.95 -0.03 10.20
CA GLY A 165 -3.68 0.58 11.30
C GLY A 165 -4.71 -0.38 11.89
N HIS A 166 -5.58 -0.92 11.05
CA HIS A 166 -6.59 -1.89 11.48
C HIS A 166 -5.97 -3.12 12.17
N ALA A 167 -4.87 -3.62 11.61
CA ALA A 167 -4.15 -4.80 12.09
C ALA A 167 -3.44 -4.56 13.44
N TRP A 168 -2.61 -3.53 13.50
CA TRP A 168 -1.60 -3.36 14.55
C TRP A 168 -2.06 -2.46 15.70
N VAL A 169 -2.85 -1.43 15.40
CA VAL A 169 -3.34 -0.50 16.43
C VAL A 169 -4.65 -0.98 17.03
N GLY A 170 -5.49 -1.64 16.22
CA GLY A 170 -6.76 -2.21 16.62
C GLY A 170 -7.92 -1.79 15.71
N PRO A 171 -9.11 -2.37 15.91
CA PRO A 171 -10.23 -2.16 15.01
C PRO A 171 -10.72 -0.72 15.05
N PHE A 172 -10.52 0.03 13.97
CA PHE A 172 -11.14 1.33 13.79
C PHE A 172 -12.61 1.15 13.37
N HIS A 173 -13.48 0.91 14.35
CA HIS A 173 -14.93 0.87 14.12
C HIS A 173 -15.42 2.23 13.59
N GLY A 174 -15.93 2.25 12.36
CA GLY A 174 -16.34 3.46 11.63
C GLY A 174 -15.36 3.84 10.51
N GLU A 175 -15.09 2.88 9.62
CA GLU A 175 -14.09 2.94 8.53
C GLU A 175 -14.12 4.24 7.70
N GLU A 176 -12.99 4.52 7.06
CA GLU A 176 -12.79 5.57 6.07
C GLU A 176 -12.99 7.00 6.61
N TYR A 177 -11.98 7.50 7.32
CA TYR A 177 -11.94 8.92 7.68
C TYR A 177 -11.98 9.80 6.43
N ASN A 178 -12.87 10.80 6.41
CA ASN A 178 -13.00 11.76 5.31
C ASN A 178 -11.97 12.90 5.38
N CYS A 179 -10.92 12.68 6.16
CA CYS A 179 -9.88 13.64 6.44
C CYS A 179 -8.87 13.68 5.30
N VAL A 180 -9.24 14.45 4.30
CA VAL A 180 -8.49 14.65 3.07
C VAL A 180 -8.08 16.12 3.02
N ASN A 181 -7.03 16.48 3.76
CA ASN A 181 -6.43 17.80 3.63
C ASN A 181 -5.18 17.70 2.79
N GLY A 182 -5.30 17.88 1.46
CA GLY A 182 -4.17 17.77 0.55
C GLY A 182 -2.97 18.68 0.90
N ALA A 183 -3.18 19.76 1.65
CA ALA A 183 -2.11 20.64 2.11
C ALA A 183 -1.44 20.18 3.43
N ALA A 184 -2.17 19.48 4.31
CA ALA A 184 -1.66 19.03 5.61
C ALA A 184 -1.25 17.53 5.62
N GLY A 185 -1.62 16.80 4.58
CA GLY A 185 -1.49 15.36 4.45
C GLY A 185 -2.84 14.64 4.53
N ILE A 186 -2.85 13.39 4.08
CA ILE A 186 -4.03 12.54 4.12
C ILE A 186 -3.92 11.62 5.34
N CYS A 187 -5.06 11.44 5.99
CA CYS A 187 -5.14 10.51 7.09
C CYS A 187 -4.83 9.08 6.65
N ILE A 188 -3.96 8.38 7.37
CA ILE A 188 -3.70 6.96 7.13
C ILE A 188 -5.00 6.14 7.22
N MET A 189 -5.86 6.43 8.20
CA MET A 189 -7.18 5.80 8.33
C MET A 189 -8.26 6.39 7.43
N GLY A 190 -7.88 7.29 6.52
CA GLY A 190 -8.79 7.87 5.53
C GLY A 190 -9.13 6.91 4.40
N ARG A 191 -10.18 7.24 3.63
CA ARG A 191 -10.59 6.46 2.46
C ARG A 191 -9.45 6.34 1.44
N SER A 192 -9.05 5.11 1.13
CA SER A 192 -8.07 4.84 0.06
C SER A 192 -8.59 5.36 -1.29
N GLY A 193 -7.81 6.22 -1.96
CA GLY A 193 -8.14 6.80 -3.27
C GLY A 193 -8.39 8.31 -3.26
N ALA A 194 -8.40 8.97 -2.10
CA ALA A 194 -8.62 10.41 -1.99
C ALA A 194 -7.33 11.27 -2.18
N GLY A 195 -6.42 10.87 -3.08
CA GLY A 195 -5.24 11.68 -3.43
C GLY A 195 -3.98 11.43 -2.59
N GLY A 196 -3.85 10.25 -1.97
CA GLY A 196 -2.66 9.86 -1.20
C GLY A 196 -1.44 9.71 -2.09
N GLU A 197 -0.65 10.76 -2.26
CA GLU A 197 0.68 10.64 -2.83
C GLU A 197 1.64 10.00 -1.81
N GLU A 198 2.69 9.33 -2.31
CA GLU A 198 3.76 8.81 -1.47
C GLU A 198 4.33 9.91 -0.58
N GLY A 199 4.41 9.69 0.73
CA GLY A 199 4.98 10.65 1.68
C GLY A 199 4.01 11.66 2.29
N LEU A 200 2.75 11.74 1.84
CA LEU A 200 1.73 12.64 2.40
C LEU A 200 0.73 11.91 3.31
N SER A 201 1.20 11.02 4.20
CA SER A 201 0.34 10.23 5.09
C SER A 201 0.71 10.47 6.56
N LYS A 202 -0.30 10.76 7.39
CA LYS A 202 -0.17 10.94 8.85
C LYS A 202 -1.30 10.24 9.58
N TRP A 203 -1.07 9.85 10.82
CA TRP A 203 -2.19 9.48 11.71
C TRP A 203 -2.86 10.76 12.20
N CYS A 204 -4.18 10.76 12.19
CA CYS A 204 -4.98 11.94 12.46
C CYS A 204 -5.30 12.14 13.92
N ASP A 205 -5.36 13.41 14.28
CA ASP A 205 -5.81 13.90 15.57
C ASP A 205 -6.69 15.16 15.36
N PRO A 206 -7.26 15.74 16.42
CA PRO A 206 -8.08 16.95 16.27
C PRO A 206 -7.35 18.18 15.72
N GLU A 207 -6.02 18.21 15.71
CA GLU A 207 -5.24 19.36 15.23
C GLU A 207 -5.08 19.34 13.71
N ASN A 208 -4.93 18.14 13.13
CA ASN A 208 -4.75 17.95 11.69
C ASN A 208 -6.01 17.40 10.98
N CYS A 209 -7.07 17.13 11.74
CA CYS A 209 -8.27 16.47 11.26
C CYS A 209 -9.55 16.91 11.98
N VAL A 210 -10.72 16.39 11.55
CA VAL A 210 -11.99 16.66 12.25
C VAL A 210 -12.00 15.96 13.62
N ALA A 211 -12.58 16.62 14.63
CA ALA A 211 -12.53 16.15 16.02
C ALA A 211 -13.09 14.73 16.25
N SER A 212 -13.93 14.20 15.37
CA SER A 212 -14.46 12.83 15.44
C SER A 212 -13.51 11.75 14.89
N GLN A 213 -12.39 12.14 14.26
CA GLN A 213 -11.47 11.25 13.55
C GLN A 213 -10.07 11.32 14.17
N GLN A 214 -9.89 10.61 15.29
CA GLN A 214 -8.69 10.67 16.13
C GLN A 214 -7.94 9.34 16.15
N CYS A 215 -7.45 8.86 15.00
CA CYS A 215 -6.73 7.59 15.00
C CYS A 215 -5.41 7.65 15.78
N TRP A 216 -4.81 8.83 15.93
CA TRP A 216 -3.66 9.04 16.78
C TRP A 216 -3.97 8.82 18.26
N THR A 217 -5.10 9.35 18.78
CA THR A 217 -5.53 9.09 20.16
C THR A 217 -5.65 7.58 20.44
N ARG A 218 -6.08 6.80 19.44
CA ARG A 218 -6.12 5.34 19.57
C ARG A 218 -4.73 4.71 19.60
N ILE A 219 -3.80 5.20 18.78
CA ILE A 219 -2.38 4.77 18.84
C ILE A 219 -1.81 5.01 20.24
N LEU A 220 -1.99 6.21 20.79
CA LEU A 220 -1.53 6.54 22.14
C LEU A 220 -2.14 5.63 23.22
N SER A 221 -3.36 5.14 22.99
CA SER A 221 -4.01 4.20 23.92
C SER A 221 -3.50 2.77 23.84
N SER A 222 -2.97 2.33 22.69
CA SER A 222 -2.43 0.98 22.49
C SER A 222 -0.91 0.91 22.67
N HIS A 223 -0.21 2.03 22.53
CA HIS A 223 1.25 2.12 22.62
C HIS A 223 1.65 3.05 23.77
N ALA A 224 1.76 2.46 24.97
CA ALA A 224 2.08 3.20 26.18
C ALA A 224 3.46 3.88 26.06
N GLY A 225 3.51 5.19 26.32
CA GLY A 225 4.75 5.98 26.25
C GLY A 225 4.95 6.74 24.95
N TRP A 226 4.13 6.49 23.92
CA TRP A 226 4.14 7.33 22.72
C TRP A 226 3.61 8.74 23.03
N THR A 227 4.10 9.74 22.30
CA THR A 227 3.74 11.15 22.44
C THR A 227 3.39 11.80 21.09
N HIS A 228 2.60 12.87 21.13
CA HIS A 228 2.36 13.78 19.99
C HIS A 228 2.89 15.19 20.30
N PRO A 229 3.69 15.81 19.42
CA PRO A 229 4.41 15.17 18.33
C PRO A 229 5.44 14.15 18.88
N GLY A 230 5.75 13.13 18.09
CA GLY A 230 6.84 12.19 18.36
C GLY A 230 8.23 12.81 18.14
N PRO A 231 9.30 12.12 18.54
CA PRO A 231 10.67 12.61 18.42
C PRO A 231 11.13 12.79 16.97
N GLY A 232 10.50 12.10 16.02
CA GLY A 232 10.87 12.13 14.61
C GLY A 232 12.29 11.64 14.34
N GLY A 233 12.86 12.05 13.20
CA GLY A 233 14.26 11.81 12.85
C GLY A 233 14.46 11.00 11.57
N THR A 234 15.72 10.56 11.35
CA THR A 234 16.10 9.77 10.18
C THR A 234 15.47 8.38 10.25
N VAL A 235 14.80 7.98 9.16
CA VAL A 235 14.19 6.66 9.02
C VAL A 235 15.24 5.56 9.32
N PRO A 236 14.95 4.64 10.26
CA PRO A 236 15.79 3.47 10.51
C PRO A 236 15.88 2.54 9.30
N ALA A 237 16.91 1.70 9.26
CA ALA A 237 17.06 0.73 8.18
C ALA A 237 15.96 -0.35 8.27
N CYS A 238 15.32 -0.64 7.14
CA CYS A 238 14.41 -1.78 6.96
C CYS A 238 15.12 -2.87 6.15
N ASN A 239 15.44 -3.98 6.81
CA ASN A 239 16.06 -5.14 6.20
C ASN A 239 14.97 -6.05 5.62
N VAL A 240 15.10 -6.42 4.35
CA VAL A 240 14.17 -7.35 3.71
C VAL A 240 14.93 -8.58 3.24
N THR A 241 14.56 -9.75 3.78
CA THR A 241 15.11 -11.05 3.38
C THR A 241 14.14 -11.73 2.41
N ILE A 242 14.59 -11.97 1.19
CA ILE A 242 13.83 -12.69 0.15
C ILE A 242 14.05 -14.19 0.32
N GLN A 243 12.97 -14.97 0.32
CA GLN A 243 12.95 -16.44 0.43
C GLN A 243 12.20 -17.09 -0.73
#